data_AF-A0A820BB15-F1
#
_entry.id   AF-A0A820BB15-F1
#
_cell.length_a   1.000
_cell.length_b   1.000
_cell.length_c   1.000
_cell.angle_alpha   90.00
_cell.angle_beta   90.00
_cell.angle_gamma   90.00
#
_symmetry.space_group_name_H-M   'P 1'
#
loop_
_entity.id
_entity.type
_entity.pdbx_description
1 polymer ?
#
loop_
_entity_poly.entity_id
_entity_poly.type
_entity_poly.pdbx_seq_one_letter_code
_entity_poly.pdbx_strand_id
1 'polypeptide(L)'
;MANEYIRVGTLKIAKILLNFVNQEVLPGLNINEDAFWSGAESIITELSPENRRLLNIRDCLQAQIDEWHRTHPGKYRDITEYKQFLYDIGYLSPRYNDENIQINTNNVDDEIAIQAAPQLVVPLMNARFTLNAANARWGSLYDALYGTDVIPEDDGCERTNKYNKKRGEKVIAFTQKFLDQSVPLLNNASHADVIKYDIENGELKITLQNGNTTQLQYPNQFIGYQGAIDRLNAILFVHYGLHIEIQIDLPGIKDILIESALTTIIDCEDSVAAVDAYDKVQLYRNWLGLMKGNLEAQFVKGKETIIRKLNPDRIYTSKTGDELRLPGRSLLFIRHVGHLLYTDAILNNDNQEIPEGILDALITTLIALHDINDKRKERIKNSRKDSIYIVKPKQHGPEEVAFTSNLFAHIEVLLKLPRYTLKIGIMDEERRTTVNLTACIREVKDRLVFINTGF
;
A
#
# COMPACT_ATOMS: atom_id res chain seq x y z
N MET A 1 25.42 -12.07 -12.41
CA MET A 1 26.58 -12.96 -12.11
C MET A 1 26.11 -14.40 -12.27
N ALA A 2 26.96 -15.39 -12.56
CA ALA A 2 26.48 -16.78 -12.61
C ALA A 2 26.02 -17.24 -11.22
N ASN A 3 24.78 -17.71 -11.09
CA ASN A 3 24.23 -18.20 -9.83
C ASN A 3 24.92 -19.52 -9.41
N GLU A 4 25.42 -19.58 -8.18
CA GLU A 4 25.76 -20.85 -7.53
C GLU A 4 24.45 -21.50 -7.07
N TYR A 5 24.16 -22.74 -7.48
CA TYR A 5 22.92 -23.44 -7.13
C TYR A 5 23.14 -24.52 -6.07
N ILE A 6 22.19 -24.63 -5.15
CA ILE A 6 22.10 -25.71 -4.17
C ILE A 6 20.85 -26.53 -4.45
N ARG A 7 20.97 -27.85 -4.44
CA ARG A 7 19.84 -28.76 -4.65
C ARG A 7 19.07 -28.95 -3.35
N VAL A 8 17.76 -28.69 -3.40
CA VAL A 8 16.82 -28.94 -2.30
C VAL A 8 15.62 -29.68 -2.91
N GLY A 9 15.43 -30.94 -2.53
CA GLY A 9 14.49 -31.83 -3.23
C GLY A 9 14.87 -31.98 -4.71
N THR A 10 13.92 -31.73 -5.61
CA THR A 10 14.17 -31.69 -7.06
C THR A 10 14.51 -30.29 -7.58
N LEU A 11 14.37 -29.24 -6.76
CA LEU A 11 14.70 -27.87 -7.13
C LEU A 11 16.21 -27.60 -7.07
N LYS A 12 16.67 -26.69 -7.91
CA LYS A 12 17.98 -26.03 -7.80
C LYS A 12 17.75 -24.56 -7.44
N ILE A 13 18.12 -24.18 -6.23
CA ILE A 13 17.87 -22.83 -5.70
C ILE A 13 19.18 -22.06 -5.70
N ALA A 14 19.15 -20.82 -6.20
CA ALA A 14 20.30 -19.93 -6.12
C ALA A 14 20.71 -19.76 -4.65
N LYS A 15 21.99 -20.00 -4.35
CA LYS A 15 22.53 -20.05 -2.99
C LYS A 15 22.25 -18.77 -2.19
N ILE A 16 22.27 -17.62 -2.85
CA ILE A 16 21.94 -16.35 -2.20
C ILE A 16 20.49 -16.31 -1.70
N LEU A 17 19.54 -16.82 -2.49
CA LEU A 17 18.13 -16.92 -2.12
C LEU A 17 17.93 -17.95 -1.01
N LEU A 18 18.54 -19.13 -1.14
CA LEU A 18 18.45 -20.18 -0.13
C LEU A 18 18.98 -19.69 1.22
N ASN A 19 20.18 -19.09 1.23
CA ASN A 19 20.78 -18.55 2.45
C ASN A 19 19.93 -17.43 3.05
N PHE A 20 19.42 -16.49 2.23
CA PHE A 20 18.55 -15.42 2.70
C PHE A 20 17.31 -15.98 3.41
N VAL A 21 16.61 -16.93 2.78
CA VAL A 21 15.40 -17.52 3.39
C VAL A 21 15.75 -18.25 4.69
N ASN A 22 16.77 -19.10 4.68
CA ASN A 22 17.08 -19.97 5.82
C ASN A 22 17.71 -19.22 6.99
N GLN A 23 18.53 -18.20 6.70
CA GLN A 23 19.34 -17.51 7.71
C GLN A 23 18.77 -16.15 8.13
N GLU A 24 17.94 -15.51 7.30
CA GLU A 24 17.37 -14.18 7.60
C GLU A 24 15.85 -14.22 7.79
N VAL A 25 15.11 -15.02 7.01
CA VAL A 25 13.63 -15.05 7.01
C VAL A 25 13.07 -16.05 8.02
N LEU A 26 13.43 -17.34 7.93
CA LEU A 26 12.89 -18.40 8.80
C LEU A 26 13.18 -18.17 10.30
N PRO A 27 14.35 -17.64 10.72
CA PRO A 27 14.61 -17.40 12.12
C PRO A 27 13.59 -16.45 12.76
N GLY A 28 12.92 -16.93 13.82
CA GLY A 28 11.83 -16.24 14.50
C GLY A 28 10.42 -16.67 14.05
N LEU A 29 10.31 -17.50 13.00
CA LEU A 29 9.06 -18.13 12.58
C LEU A 29 9.02 -19.59 13.05
N ASN A 30 7.83 -20.10 13.38
CA ASN A 30 7.62 -21.51 13.71
C ASN A 30 7.41 -22.35 12.44
N ILE A 31 8.37 -22.28 11.52
CA ILE A 31 8.35 -22.98 10.23
C ILE A 31 9.65 -23.75 10.08
N ASN A 32 9.54 -25.06 9.85
CA ASN A 32 10.69 -25.90 9.57
C ASN A 32 11.17 -25.68 8.12
N GLU A 33 12.49 -25.60 7.94
CA GLU A 33 13.14 -25.35 6.65
C GLU A 33 12.77 -26.40 5.60
N ASP A 34 12.92 -27.69 5.91
CA ASP A 34 12.61 -28.79 4.99
C ASP A 34 11.13 -28.79 4.60
N ALA A 35 10.24 -28.54 5.57
CA ALA A 35 8.81 -28.46 5.33
C ALA A 35 8.44 -27.28 4.43
N PHE A 36 9.08 -26.11 4.61
CA PHE A 36 8.86 -24.95 3.76
C PHE A 36 9.29 -25.24 2.32
N TRP A 37 10.52 -25.71 2.11
CA TRP A 37 11.05 -25.94 0.76
C TRP A 37 10.35 -27.09 0.04
N SER A 38 10.00 -28.18 0.74
CA SER A 38 9.22 -29.26 0.16
C SER A 38 7.81 -28.80 -0.26
N GLY A 39 7.16 -27.95 0.56
CA GLY A 39 5.88 -27.36 0.18
C GLY A 39 5.99 -26.37 -0.97
N ALA A 40 7.02 -25.52 -0.99
CA ALA A 40 7.30 -24.62 -2.09
C ALA A 40 7.52 -25.39 -3.41
N GLU A 41 8.28 -26.49 -3.37
CA GLU A 41 8.48 -27.40 -4.49
C GLU A 41 7.17 -27.98 -5.01
N SER A 42 6.28 -28.44 -4.11
CA SER A 42 4.95 -28.94 -4.49
C SER A 42 4.14 -27.88 -5.23
N ILE A 43 4.09 -26.66 -4.70
CA ILE A 43 3.34 -25.54 -5.29
C ILE A 43 3.91 -25.15 -6.66
N ILE A 44 5.23 -25.03 -6.77
CA ILE A 44 5.91 -24.72 -8.03
C ILE A 44 5.61 -25.80 -9.07
N THR A 45 5.74 -27.08 -8.69
CA THR A 45 5.55 -28.21 -9.61
C THR A 45 4.11 -28.30 -10.10
N GLU A 46 3.13 -28.09 -9.21
CA GLU A 46 1.70 -28.17 -9.52
C GLU A 46 1.22 -26.98 -10.35
N LEU A 47 1.63 -25.76 -10.01
CA LEU A 47 1.05 -24.53 -10.59
C LEU A 47 1.82 -23.97 -11.78
N SER A 48 3.11 -24.30 -11.96
CA SER A 48 3.87 -23.81 -13.12
C SER A 48 3.33 -24.27 -14.48
N PRO A 49 2.88 -25.53 -14.67
CA PRO A 49 2.25 -25.95 -15.92
C PRO A 49 0.99 -25.15 -16.25
N GLU A 50 0.18 -24.84 -15.23
CA GLU A 50 -1.04 -24.05 -15.39
C GLU A 50 -0.72 -22.60 -15.75
N ASN A 51 0.30 -21.99 -15.11
CA ASN A 51 0.78 -20.66 -15.50
C ASN A 51 1.18 -20.61 -16.99
N ARG A 52 1.95 -21.61 -17.46
CA ARG A 52 2.33 -21.72 -18.88
C ARG A 52 1.11 -21.86 -19.80
N ARG A 53 0.12 -22.67 -19.40
CA ARG A 53 -1.12 -22.84 -20.18
C ARG A 53 -1.86 -21.52 -20.33
N LEU A 54 -1.97 -20.73 -19.26
CA LEU A 54 -2.62 -19.41 -19.28
C LEU A 54 -1.89 -18.42 -20.21
N LEU A 55 -0.55 -18.41 -20.20
CA LEU A 55 0.22 -17.60 -21.14
C LEU A 55 -0.01 -18.03 -22.61
N ASN A 56 -0.04 -19.34 -22.88
CA ASN A 56 -0.38 -19.84 -24.23
C ASN A 56 -1.78 -19.43 -24.68
N ILE A 57 -2.74 -19.28 -23.76
CA ILE A 57 -4.07 -18.75 -24.10
C ILE A 57 -3.98 -17.29 -24.53
N ARG A 58 -3.13 -16.47 -23.87
CA ARG A 58 -2.91 -15.07 -24.30
C ARG A 58 -2.44 -15.02 -25.74
N ASP A 59 -1.42 -15.82 -26.08
CA ASP A 59 -0.85 -15.87 -27.44
C ASP A 59 -1.87 -16.37 -28.47
N CYS A 60 -2.63 -17.41 -28.13
CA CYS A 60 -3.66 -17.98 -29.00
C CYS A 60 -4.78 -16.97 -29.30
N LEU A 61 -5.24 -16.23 -28.29
CA LEU A 61 -6.26 -15.19 -28.49
C LEU A 61 -5.72 -14.01 -29.30
N GLN A 62 -4.50 -13.57 -29.01
CA GLN A 62 -3.89 -12.48 -29.78
C GLN A 62 -3.71 -12.86 -31.24
N ALA A 63 -3.22 -14.07 -31.53
CA ALA A 63 -3.06 -14.56 -32.90
C ALA A 63 -4.39 -14.63 -33.66
N GLN A 64 -5.48 -15.06 -33.00
CA GLN A 64 -6.82 -15.06 -33.59
C GLN A 64 -7.33 -13.63 -33.86
N ILE A 65 -7.09 -12.68 -32.95
CA ILE A 65 -7.46 -11.28 -33.14
C ILE A 65 -6.67 -10.65 -34.30
N ASP A 66 -5.37 -10.91 -34.38
CA ASP A 66 -4.51 -10.42 -35.46
C ASP A 66 -4.97 -10.96 -36.82
N GLU A 67 -5.30 -12.25 -36.89
CA GLU A 67 -5.79 -12.88 -38.11
C GLU A 67 -7.18 -12.35 -38.51
N TRP A 68 -8.06 -12.12 -37.54
CA TRP A 68 -9.37 -11.52 -37.81
C TRP A 68 -9.23 -10.15 -38.48
N HIS A 69 -8.39 -9.26 -37.92
CA HIS A 69 -8.16 -7.93 -38.51
C HIS A 69 -7.48 -7.99 -39.88
N ARG A 70 -6.56 -8.93 -40.09
CA ARG A 70 -5.88 -9.15 -41.39
C ARG A 70 -6.85 -9.57 -42.48
N THR A 71 -7.81 -10.43 -42.15
CA THR A 71 -8.81 -10.97 -43.08
C THR A 71 -10.07 -10.10 -43.22
N HIS A 72 -10.28 -9.15 -42.30
CA HIS A 72 -11.45 -8.26 -42.23
C HIS A 72 -11.06 -6.77 -42.18
N PRO A 73 -10.22 -6.26 -43.10
CA PRO A 73 -9.71 -4.89 -43.03
C PRO A 73 -10.87 -3.87 -43.08
N GLY A 74 -10.92 -2.99 -42.07
CA GLY A 74 -11.95 -1.94 -41.94
C GLY A 74 -13.30 -2.40 -41.41
N LYS A 75 -13.56 -3.71 -41.27
CA LYS A 75 -14.85 -4.24 -40.77
C LYS A 75 -15.02 -4.13 -39.26
N TYR A 76 -13.95 -3.89 -38.50
CA TYR A 76 -14.03 -3.60 -37.05
C TYR A 76 -14.94 -2.39 -36.71
N ARG A 77 -15.28 -1.57 -37.71
CA ARG A 77 -16.25 -0.46 -37.59
C ARG A 77 -17.68 -0.97 -37.38
N ASP A 78 -18.00 -2.18 -37.83
CA ASP A 78 -19.17 -2.90 -37.35
C ASP A 78 -18.84 -3.56 -36.01
N ILE A 79 -19.22 -2.87 -34.94
CA ILE A 79 -18.97 -3.33 -33.58
C ILE A 79 -19.72 -4.64 -33.27
N THR A 80 -20.78 -4.97 -33.99
CA THR A 80 -21.59 -6.17 -33.76
C THR A 80 -20.85 -7.41 -34.20
N GLU A 81 -20.34 -7.42 -35.43
CA GLU A 81 -19.57 -8.54 -36.00
C GLU A 81 -18.29 -8.79 -35.17
N TYR A 82 -17.56 -7.73 -34.85
CA TYR A 82 -16.33 -7.86 -34.06
C TYR A 82 -16.60 -8.33 -32.63
N LYS A 83 -17.66 -7.83 -31.98
CA LYS A 83 -18.04 -8.26 -30.63
C LYS A 83 -18.46 -9.74 -30.63
N GLN A 84 -19.20 -10.19 -31.64
CA GLN A 84 -19.57 -11.60 -31.75
C GLN A 84 -18.33 -12.50 -31.90
N PHE A 85 -17.40 -12.12 -32.79
CA PHE A 85 -16.11 -12.82 -32.92
C PHE A 85 -15.38 -12.95 -31.58
N LEU A 86 -15.32 -11.88 -30.77
CA LEU A 86 -14.68 -11.93 -29.46
C LEU A 86 -15.40 -12.85 -28.46
N TYR A 87 -16.71 -13.05 -28.57
CA TYR A 87 -17.42 -14.10 -27.82
C TYR A 87 -17.06 -15.49 -28.34
N ASP A 88 -17.04 -15.68 -29.66
CA ASP A 88 -16.82 -16.99 -30.30
C ASP A 88 -15.45 -17.58 -29.96
N ILE A 89 -14.40 -16.73 -29.86
CA ILE A 89 -13.06 -17.17 -29.46
C ILE A 89 -12.86 -17.25 -27.93
N GLY A 90 -13.88 -16.89 -27.14
CA GLY A 90 -13.81 -16.88 -25.67
C GLY A 90 -13.02 -15.71 -25.06
N TYR A 91 -12.78 -14.63 -25.81
CA TYR A 91 -12.14 -13.42 -25.27
C TYR A 91 -13.12 -12.64 -24.37
N LEU A 92 -14.38 -12.53 -24.79
CA LEU A 92 -15.47 -11.99 -23.98
C LEU A 92 -16.19 -13.13 -23.27
N SER A 93 -16.31 -13.04 -21.96
CA SER A 93 -17.12 -13.96 -21.17
C SER A 93 -18.60 -13.55 -21.22
N PRO A 94 -19.53 -14.52 -21.20
CA PRO A 94 -20.94 -14.22 -21.03
C PRO A 94 -21.21 -13.43 -19.74
N ARG A 95 -22.07 -12.40 -19.81
CA ARG A 95 -22.35 -11.48 -18.69
C ARG A 95 -23.50 -11.92 -17.76
N TYR A 96 -23.75 -13.23 -17.67
CA TYR A 96 -24.88 -13.73 -16.88
C TYR A 96 -24.70 -13.33 -15.40
N ASN A 97 -25.74 -12.71 -14.81
CA ASN A 97 -25.80 -12.30 -13.40
C ASN A 97 -24.80 -11.21 -12.97
N ASP A 98 -24.30 -10.38 -13.90
CA ASP A 98 -23.31 -9.33 -13.63
C ASP A 98 -23.81 -8.19 -12.72
N GLU A 99 -25.12 -8.06 -12.53
CA GLU A 99 -25.74 -6.92 -11.84
C GLU A 99 -25.77 -7.03 -10.30
N ASN A 100 -25.39 -8.18 -9.71
CA ASN A 100 -25.58 -8.44 -8.26
C ASN A 100 -24.35 -9.04 -7.55
N ILE A 101 -23.12 -8.66 -7.93
CA ILE A 101 -21.95 -9.15 -7.20
C ILE A 101 -21.82 -8.43 -5.86
N GLN A 102 -21.86 -9.21 -4.78
CA GLN A 102 -21.45 -8.78 -3.45
C GLN A 102 -20.18 -9.54 -3.05
N ILE A 103 -19.14 -8.81 -2.67
CA ILE A 103 -17.93 -9.38 -2.07
C ILE A 103 -18.17 -9.73 -0.60
N ASN A 104 -17.49 -10.75 -0.09
CA ASN A 104 -17.56 -11.18 1.32
C ASN A 104 -16.18 -11.15 1.98
N THR A 105 -15.26 -10.32 1.48
CA THR A 105 -13.93 -10.17 2.05
C THR A 105 -14.04 -9.66 3.49
N ASN A 106 -13.51 -10.44 4.42
CA ASN A 106 -13.48 -10.12 5.85
C ASN A 106 -12.05 -9.80 6.30
N ASN A 107 -11.91 -9.34 7.55
CA ASN A 107 -10.61 -9.03 8.18
C ASN A 107 -9.81 -7.98 7.39
N VAL A 108 -10.48 -6.98 6.84
CA VAL A 108 -9.86 -5.88 6.10
C VAL A 108 -9.61 -4.72 7.07
N ASP A 109 -8.38 -4.19 7.06
CA ASP A 109 -7.97 -3.04 7.86
C ASP A 109 -8.73 -1.77 7.45
N ASP A 110 -8.99 -0.90 8.42
CA ASP A 110 -9.91 0.23 8.28
C ASP A 110 -9.47 1.23 7.20
N GLU A 111 -8.16 1.38 6.94
CA GLU A 111 -7.61 2.23 5.88
C GLU A 111 -8.08 1.85 4.48
N ILE A 112 -8.50 0.60 4.30
CA ILE A 112 -9.01 0.07 3.03
C ILE A 112 -10.55 -0.01 3.09
N ALA A 113 -11.10 -0.52 4.19
CA ALA A 113 -12.50 -0.92 4.25
C ALA A 113 -13.47 0.27 4.41
N ILE A 114 -13.07 1.30 5.15
CA ILE A 114 -14.00 2.36 5.59
C ILE A 114 -13.45 3.79 5.45
N GLN A 115 -12.22 3.97 4.97
CA GLN A 115 -11.59 5.28 4.79
C GLN A 115 -11.31 5.55 3.30
N ALA A 116 -11.36 6.83 2.91
CA ALA A 116 -10.98 7.30 1.58
C ALA A 116 -9.79 8.25 1.72
N ALA A 117 -8.66 7.92 1.08
CA ALA A 117 -7.43 8.70 1.21
C ALA A 117 -6.44 8.40 0.08
N PRO A 118 -5.38 9.22 -0.07
CA PRO A 118 -4.27 8.92 -0.96
C PRO A 118 -3.65 7.54 -0.72
N GLN A 119 -3.27 6.89 -1.82
CA GLN A 119 -2.45 5.69 -1.84
C GLN A 119 -1.14 6.00 -2.58
N LEU A 120 0.00 5.72 -1.96
CA LEU A 120 1.31 5.87 -2.60
C LEU A 120 1.74 4.59 -3.30
N VAL A 121 2.63 4.70 -4.29
CA VAL A 121 3.35 3.57 -4.89
C VAL A 121 4.84 3.88 -4.85
N VAL A 122 5.67 2.93 -4.41
CA VAL A 122 7.11 3.17 -4.20
C VAL A 122 7.95 1.94 -4.54
N PRO A 123 9.12 2.10 -5.19
CA PRO A 123 10.00 0.98 -5.51
C PRO A 123 10.60 0.37 -4.25
N LEU A 124 10.37 -0.91 -4.04
CA LEU A 124 10.92 -1.66 -2.90
C LEU A 124 12.45 -1.72 -2.91
N MET A 125 13.08 -1.60 -4.08
CA MET A 125 14.53 -1.62 -4.23
C MET A 125 15.24 -0.48 -3.48
N ASN A 126 14.55 0.64 -3.25
CA ASN A 126 15.11 1.82 -2.60
C ASN A 126 14.59 1.96 -1.16
N ALA A 127 15.34 1.43 -0.19
CA ALA A 127 15.00 1.48 1.23
C ALA A 127 14.68 2.90 1.75
N ARG A 128 15.34 3.94 1.22
CA ARG A 128 15.07 5.33 1.61
C ARG A 128 13.69 5.78 1.15
N PHE A 129 13.31 5.49 -0.09
CA PHE A 129 11.97 5.84 -0.60
C PHE A 129 10.90 5.03 0.10
N THR A 130 11.12 3.73 0.28
CA THR A 130 10.25 2.83 1.04
C THR A 130 9.96 3.34 2.45
N LEU A 131 11.00 3.78 3.19
CA LEU A 131 10.83 4.36 4.52
C LEU A 131 10.06 5.69 4.50
N ASN A 132 10.27 6.53 3.47
CA ASN A 132 9.53 7.78 3.34
C ASN A 132 8.05 7.49 3.13
N ALA A 133 7.71 6.56 2.24
CA ALA A 133 6.34 6.22 1.93
C ALA A 133 5.64 5.57 3.14
N ALA A 134 6.32 4.64 3.83
CA ALA A 134 5.79 4.06 5.07
C ALA A 134 5.52 5.13 6.13
N ASN A 135 6.38 6.15 6.25
CA ASN A 135 6.21 7.25 7.20
C ASN A 135 5.27 8.37 6.70
N ALA A 136 4.85 8.33 5.43
CA ALA A 136 4.06 9.40 4.80
C ALA A 136 2.59 9.41 5.21
N ARG A 137 2.14 8.49 6.10
CA ARG A 137 0.79 8.58 6.67
C ARG A 137 0.55 9.92 7.33
N TRP A 138 1.56 10.51 7.97
CA TRP A 138 1.47 11.81 8.61
C TRP A 138 2.44 12.80 7.97
N GLY A 139 1.90 13.83 7.33
CA GLY A 139 2.66 14.82 6.57
C GLY A 139 2.45 16.24 7.08
N SER A 140 3.51 17.03 7.12
CA SER A 140 3.44 18.47 7.41
C SER A 140 2.78 19.21 6.25
N LEU A 141 1.65 19.87 6.52
CA LEU A 141 1.00 20.72 5.54
C LEU A 141 1.80 22.00 5.30
N TYR A 142 2.51 22.52 6.32
CA TYR A 142 3.35 23.70 6.13
C TYR A 142 4.51 23.39 5.20
N ASP A 143 5.22 22.28 5.40
CA ASP A 143 6.33 21.88 4.52
C ASP A 143 5.82 21.60 3.09
N ALA A 144 4.67 20.94 2.95
CA ALA A 144 4.08 20.66 1.65
C ALA A 144 3.71 21.94 0.89
N LEU A 145 3.03 22.89 1.54
CA LEU A 145 2.64 24.17 0.92
C LEU A 145 3.85 25.07 0.64
N TYR A 146 4.77 25.17 1.61
CA TYR A 146 5.96 25.99 1.47
C TYR A 146 6.89 25.44 0.38
N GLY A 147 7.06 24.12 0.34
CA GLY A 147 8.01 23.42 -0.53
C GLY A 147 7.53 23.16 -1.96
N THR A 148 6.27 23.44 -2.29
CA THR A 148 5.69 23.21 -3.63
C THR A 148 5.25 24.52 -4.31
N ASP A 149 4.77 24.44 -5.54
CA ASP A 149 4.21 25.54 -6.32
C ASP A 149 2.74 25.86 -5.99
N VAL A 150 2.12 25.16 -5.03
CA VAL A 150 0.76 25.46 -4.55
C VAL A 150 0.65 26.90 -4.04
N ILE A 151 1.71 27.39 -3.39
CA ILE A 151 1.85 28.81 -3.07
C ILE A 151 2.72 29.45 -4.16
N PRO A 152 2.18 30.39 -4.97
CA PRO A 152 2.95 31.11 -5.98
C PRO A 152 4.21 31.78 -5.42
N GLU A 153 5.21 31.97 -6.27
CA GLU A 153 6.48 32.62 -5.92
C GLU A 153 6.54 34.12 -6.30
N ASP A 154 5.40 34.70 -6.69
CA ASP A 154 5.30 36.14 -6.98
C ASP A 154 5.30 37.02 -5.72
N ASP A 155 5.34 38.34 -5.92
CA ASP A 155 5.24 39.37 -4.86
C ASP A 155 6.21 39.23 -3.67
N GLY A 156 7.39 38.64 -3.91
CA GLY A 156 8.40 38.40 -2.88
C GLY A 156 8.18 37.13 -2.06
N CYS A 157 7.41 36.16 -2.58
CA CYS A 157 7.14 34.85 -1.97
C CYS A 157 8.05 33.73 -2.50
N GLU A 158 9.21 34.07 -3.06
CA GLU A 158 10.14 33.11 -3.64
C GLU A 158 10.68 32.14 -2.58
N ARG A 159 10.92 30.88 -2.97
CA ARG A 159 11.64 29.92 -2.13
C ARG A 159 13.13 30.26 -2.17
N THR A 160 13.75 30.41 -1.00
CA THR A 160 15.18 30.66 -0.88
C THR A 160 15.83 29.64 0.07
N ASN A 161 17.17 29.66 0.18
CA ASN A 161 17.89 28.84 1.16
C ASN A 161 17.58 29.21 2.63
N LYS A 162 16.89 30.33 2.87
CA LYS A 162 16.41 30.77 4.18
C LYS A 162 14.90 30.84 4.19
N TYR A 163 14.32 30.78 5.39
CA TYR A 163 12.89 30.99 5.57
C TYR A 163 12.47 32.39 5.10
N ASN A 164 11.55 32.43 4.13
CA ASN A 164 10.93 33.64 3.62
C ASN A 164 9.64 33.87 4.40
N LYS A 165 9.64 34.88 5.26
CA LYS A 165 8.50 35.22 6.12
C LYS A 165 7.22 35.52 5.32
N LYS A 166 7.32 36.22 4.20
CA LYS A 166 6.15 36.55 3.36
C LYS A 166 5.49 35.30 2.80
N ARG A 167 6.29 34.35 2.30
CA ARG A 167 5.80 33.04 1.86
C ARG A 167 5.16 32.28 3.02
N GLY A 168 5.81 32.28 4.18
CA GLY A 168 5.28 31.67 5.41
C GLY A 168 3.92 32.22 5.84
N GLU A 169 3.72 33.54 5.75
CA GLU A 169 2.43 34.18 6.02
C GLU A 169 1.33 33.69 5.06
N LYS A 170 1.65 33.47 3.78
CA LYS A 170 0.72 32.87 2.80
C LYS A 170 0.39 31.43 3.12
N VAL A 171 1.37 30.63 3.55
CA VAL A 171 1.17 29.24 4.01
C VAL A 171 0.24 29.21 5.22
N ILE A 172 0.49 30.04 6.24
CA ILE A 172 -0.34 30.13 7.43
C ILE A 172 -1.78 30.51 7.05
N ALA A 173 -1.96 31.55 6.23
CA ALA A 173 -3.28 31.99 5.78
C ALA A 173 -4.02 30.90 4.98
N PHE A 174 -3.32 30.12 4.17
CA PHE A 174 -3.90 28.96 3.48
C PHE A 174 -4.40 27.93 4.51
N THR A 175 -3.57 27.58 5.49
CA THR A 175 -3.93 26.57 6.49
C THR A 175 -5.07 27.01 7.41
N GLN A 176 -5.16 28.30 7.76
CA GLN A 176 -6.29 28.83 8.54
C GLN A 176 -7.61 28.68 7.77
N LYS A 177 -7.62 28.97 6.46
CA LYS A 177 -8.79 28.74 5.61
C LYS A 177 -9.14 27.26 5.48
N PHE A 178 -8.13 26.40 5.39
CA PHE A 178 -8.34 24.95 5.40
C PHE A 178 -8.99 24.48 6.71
N LEU A 179 -8.56 25.00 7.85
CA LEU A 179 -9.18 24.70 9.15
C LEU A 179 -10.61 25.24 9.24
N ASP A 180 -10.87 26.46 8.76
CA ASP A 180 -12.23 27.02 8.70
C ASP A 180 -13.19 26.13 7.89
N GLN A 181 -12.69 25.44 6.85
CA GLN A 181 -13.47 24.51 6.05
C GLN A 181 -13.62 23.14 6.69
N SER A 182 -12.57 22.64 7.35
CA SER A 182 -12.49 21.24 7.81
C SER A 182 -12.94 21.06 9.25
N VAL A 183 -12.72 22.05 10.11
CA VAL A 183 -13.05 22.03 11.55
C VAL A 183 -13.66 23.37 11.99
N PRO A 184 -14.78 23.80 11.35
CA PRO A 184 -15.32 25.16 11.49
C PRO A 184 -15.65 25.53 12.93
N LEU A 185 -15.54 26.83 13.24
CA LEU A 185 -15.90 27.41 14.52
C LEU A 185 -17.34 27.95 14.51
N LEU A 186 -17.99 28.00 15.67
CA LEU A 186 -19.32 28.60 15.81
C LEU A 186 -19.35 30.08 15.38
N ASN A 187 -20.54 30.53 14.96
CA ASN A 187 -20.81 31.90 14.54
C ASN A 187 -19.95 32.40 13.36
N ASN A 188 -19.42 31.48 12.55
CA ASN A 188 -18.49 31.78 11.45
C ASN A 188 -17.22 32.52 11.92
N ALA A 189 -16.78 32.27 13.16
CA ALA A 189 -15.46 32.72 13.60
C ALA A 189 -14.36 32.02 12.78
N SER A 190 -13.24 32.71 12.54
CA SER A 190 -12.13 32.17 11.77
C SER A 190 -10.99 31.68 12.67
N HIS A 191 -10.35 30.59 12.26
CA HIS A 191 -9.08 30.12 12.80
C HIS A 191 -7.95 31.15 12.66
N ALA A 192 -8.09 32.14 11.76
CA ALA A 192 -7.16 33.27 11.66
C ALA A 192 -7.18 34.19 12.89
N ASP A 193 -8.31 34.24 13.59
CA ASP A 193 -8.49 35.09 14.77
C ASP A 193 -8.15 34.37 16.07
N VAL A 194 -7.73 33.10 16.03
CA VAL A 194 -7.47 32.31 17.25
C VAL A 194 -6.14 32.70 17.89
N ILE A 195 -6.17 32.96 19.19
CA ILE A 195 -4.97 33.25 20.00
C ILE A 195 -4.67 32.19 21.04
N LYS A 196 -5.65 31.36 21.40
CA LYS A 196 -5.49 30.32 22.41
C LYS A 196 -6.45 29.16 22.21
N TYR A 197 -5.95 27.96 22.45
CA TYR A 197 -6.73 26.74 22.60
C TYR A 197 -6.57 26.25 24.05
N ASP A 198 -7.68 25.88 24.67
CA ASP A 198 -7.74 25.30 26.01
C ASP A 198 -8.68 24.09 26.01
N ILE A 199 -8.49 23.19 26.98
CA ILE A 199 -9.41 22.07 27.20
C ILE A 199 -10.13 22.31 28.54
N GLU A 200 -11.45 22.43 28.50
CA GLU A 200 -12.29 22.65 29.67
C GLU A 200 -13.40 21.59 29.68
N ASN A 201 -13.49 20.81 30.76
CA ASN A 201 -14.47 19.72 30.91
C ASN A 201 -14.47 18.70 29.76
N GLY A 202 -13.31 18.44 29.14
CA GLY A 202 -13.18 17.52 28.01
C GLY A 202 -13.57 18.11 26.64
N GLU A 203 -13.92 19.40 26.59
CA GLU A 203 -14.24 20.11 25.36
C GLU A 203 -13.15 21.13 24.99
N LEU A 204 -13.02 21.38 23.68
CA LEU A 204 -12.10 22.38 23.16
C LEU A 204 -12.72 23.78 23.26
N LYS A 205 -12.07 24.66 24.02
CA LYS A 205 -12.41 26.08 24.15
C LYS A 205 -11.39 26.92 23.41
N ILE A 206 -11.88 27.86 22.61
CA ILE A 206 -11.05 28.62 21.67
C ILE A 206 -11.20 30.10 21.97
N THR A 207 -10.11 30.80 22.25
CA THR A 207 -10.13 32.25 22.50
C THR A 207 -9.68 32.99 21.25
N LEU A 208 -10.46 34.01 20.87
CA LEU A 208 -10.23 34.83 19.69
C LEU A 208 -9.52 36.16 20.06
N GLN A 209 -8.92 36.84 19.07
CA GLN A 209 -8.22 38.12 19.24
C GLN A 209 -9.09 39.22 19.87
N ASN A 210 -10.41 39.19 19.64
CA ASN A 210 -11.36 40.13 20.23
C ASN A 210 -11.70 39.84 21.71
N GLY A 211 -11.09 38.82 22.32
CA GLY A 211 -11.32 38.39 23.70
C GLY A 211 -12.52 37.47 23.88
N ASN A 212 -13.33 37.25 22.85
CA ASN A 212 -14.45 36.31 22.92
C ASN A 212 -13.97 34.86 22.85
N THR A 213 -14.72 33.97 23.49
CA THR A 213 -14.51 32.53 23.41
C THR A 213 -15.53 31.88 22.48
N THR A 214 -15.08 30.92 21.69
CA THR A 214 -15.92 30.10 20.79
C THR A 214 -15.60 28.61 20.96
N GLN A 215 -16.33 27.77 20.24
CA GLN A 215 -16.18 26.32 20.18
C GLN A 215 -16.24 25.87 18.71
N LEU A 216 -15.95 24.59 18.47
CA LEU A 216 -16.21 23.96 17.17
C LEU A 216 -17.70 23.96 16.87
N GLN A 217 -18.06 24.19 15.60
CA GLN A 217 -19.42 23.98 15.11
C GLN A 217 -19.86 22.52 15.23
N TYR A 218 -18.92 21.58 15.13
CA TYR A 218 -19.14 20.15 15.31
C TYR A 218 -18.23 19.60 16.41
N PRO A 219 -18.68 19.58 17.68
CA PRO A 219 -17.83 19.23 18.83
C PRO A 219 -17.18 17.84 18.74
N ASN A 220 -17.84 16.88 18.07
CA ASN A 220 -17.32 15.52 17.90
C ASN A 220 -16.10 15.43 16.97
N GLN A 221 -15.75 16.49 16.25
CA GLN A 221 -14.52 16.53 15.47
C GLN A 221 -13.28 16.58 16.34
N PHE A 222 -13.35 17.14 17.55
CA PHE A 222 -12.25 17.06 18.51
C PHE A 222 -12.24 15.68 19.17
N ILE A 223 -11.11 14.97 19.07
CA ILE A 223 -10.99 13.60 19.58
C ILE A 223 -9.87 13.42 20.61
N GLY A 224 -8.89 14.32 20.67
CA GLY A 224 -7.81 14.22 21.64
C GLY A 224 -6.75 15.29 21.51
N TYR A 225 -5.69 15.19 22.32
CA TYR A 225 -4.63 16.18 22.42
C TYR A 225 -3.31 15.55 22.90
N GLN A 226 -2.23 16.32 22.83
CA GLN A 226 -0.95 16.03 23.48
C GLN A 226 -0.54 17.19 24.39
N GLY A 227 0.19 16.87 25.46
CA GLY A 227 0.63 17.85 26.45
C GLY A 227 -0.30 17.92 27.66
N ALA A 228 -0.01 18.84 28.56
CA ALA A 228 -0.88 19.12 29.71
C ALA A 228 -2.02 20.05 29.30
N ILE A 229 -3.14 20.02 30.02
CA ILE A 229 -4.33 20.85 29.71
C ILE A 229 -4.00 22.35 29.68
N ASP A 230 -3.07 22.80 30.52
CA ASP A 230 -2.59 24.18 30.60
C ASP A 230 -1.43 24.49 29.63
N ARG A 231 -0.90 23.47 28.94
CA ARG A 231 0.19 23.58 27.98
C ARG A 231 0.09 22.51 26.89
N LEU A 232 -0.83 22.72 25.95
CA LEU A 232 -1.06 21.83 24.83
C LEU A 232 0.14 21.86 23.86
N ASN A 233 0.57 20.69 23.43
CA ASN A 233 1.55 20.50 22.36
C ASN A 233 0.87 20.20 21.03
N ALA A 234 -0.28 19.54 21.06
CA ALA A 234 -1.04 19.20 19.86
C ALA A 234 -2.52 19.05 20.15
N ILE A 235 -3.37 19.34 19.16
CA ILE A 235 -4.82 19.15 19.22
C ILE A 235 -5.22 18.32 18.01
N LEU A 236 -5.93 17.23 18.26
CA LEU A 236 -6.27 16.22 17.27
C LEU A 236 -7.76 16.29 16.93
N PHE A 237 -8.01 16.36 15.63
CA PHE A 237 -9.34 16.40 15.04
C PHE A 237 -9.55 15.25 14.07
N VAL A 238 -10.81 14.96 13.74
CA VAL A 238 -11.23 14.06 12.66
C VAL A 238 -12.25 14.74 11.76
N HIS A 239 -12.07 14.59 10.44
CA HIS A 239 -12.98 15.06 9.41
C HIS A 239 -13.02 14.06 8.24
N TYR A 240 -14.21 13.63 7.83
CA TYR A 240 -14.39 12.53 6.85
C TYR A 240 -13.56 11.27 7.13
N GLY A 241 -13.35 10.94 8.40
CA GLY A 241 -12.56 9.78 8.81
C GLY A 241 -11.04 9.95 8.72
N LEU A 242 -10.54 11.14 8.33
CA LEU A 242 -9.13 11.49 8.32
C LEU A 242 -8.78 12.44 9.46
N HIS A 243 -7.57 12.29 9.99
CA HIS A 243 -7.11 13.07 11.12
C HIS A 243 -6.35 14.34 10.73
N ILE A 244 -6.55 15.40 11.51
CA ILE A 244 -5.86 16.68 11.41
C ILE A 244 -5.30 17.02 12.79
N GLU A 245 -4.02 17.32 12.87
CA GLU A 245 -3.37 17.73 14.11
C GLU A 245 -2.84 19.16 14.00
N ILE A 246 -3.30 20.04 14.88
CA ILE A 246 -2.70 21.36 15.07
C ILE A 246 -1.54 21.19 16.04
N GLN A 247 -0.32 21.50 15.61
CA GLN A 247 0.86 21.45 16.45
C GLN A 247 1.18 22.82 17.03
N ILE A 248 1.44 22.88 18.33
CA ILE A 248 1.61 24.12 19.08
C ILE A 248 3.03 24.16 19.67
N ASP A 249 3.72 25.29 19.46
CA ASP A 249 4.93 25.66 20.18
C ASP A 249 4.85 27.14 20.55
N LEU A 250 5.05 27.47 21.82
CA LEU A 250 4.67 28.79 22.33
C LEU A 250 5.63 29.89 21.82
N PRO A 251 5.10 31.04 21.33
CA PRO A 251 3.68 31.41 21.25
C PRO A 251 3.07 31.15 19.86
N GLY A 252 2.45 29.99 19.62
CA GLY A 252 1.56 29.82 18.46
C GLY A 252 1.49 28.41 17.87
N ILE A 253 0.85 28.33 16.70
CA ILE A 253 0.84 27.12 15.88
C ILE A 253 2.17 27.04 15.14
N LYS A 254 2.85 25.90 15.24
CA LYS A 254 4.08 25.63 14.49
C LYS A 254 3.85 24.92 13.17
N ASP A 255 2.80 24.09 13.09
CA ASP A 255 2.49 23.28 11.91
C ASP A 255 1.05 22.72 11.99
N ILE A 256 0.55 22.27 10.85
CA ILE A 256 -0.64 21.44 10.71
C ILE A 256 -0.22 20.10 10.12
N LEU A 257 -0.35 19.04 10.90
CA LEU A 257 0.00 17.68 10.47
C LEU A 257 -1.27 16.96 9.98
N ILE A 258 -1.20 16.41 8.76
CA ILE A 258 -2.34 15.79 8.08
C ILE A 258 -2.12 14.30 7.96
N GLU A 259 -3.14 13.52 8.33
CA GLU A 259 -3.21 12.12 7.94
C GLU A 259 -3.53 12.01 6.45
N SER A 260 -2.65 11.39 5.68
CA SER A 260 -2.66 11.43 4.21
C SER A 260 -2.51 10.05 3.58
N ALA A 261 -1.29 9.55 3.36
CA ALA A 261 -1.04 8.27 2.73
C ALA A 261 -1.44 7.10 3.65
N LEU A 262 -2.75 6.81 3.73
CA LEU A 262 -3.27 5.73 4.56
C LEU A 262 -2.76 4.37 4.12
N THR A 263 -2.59 4.19 2.81
CA THR A 263 -2.03 2.96 2.24
C THR A 263 -0.87 3.26 1.29
N THR A 264 0.06 2.31 1.18
CA THR A 264 1.21 2.39 0.25
C THR A 264 1.41 1.03 -0.41
N ILE A 265 1.51 1.03 -1.72
CA ILE A 265 1.96 -0.12 -2.52
C ILE A 265 3.48 -0.13 -2.56
N ILE A 266 4.06 -1.15 -1.93
CA ILE A 266 5.48 -1.46 -1.98
C ILE A 266 5.73 -2.32 -3.21
N ASP A 267 6.44 -1.77 -4.18
CA ASP A 267 6.43 -2.30 -5.54
C ASP A 267 7.64 -3.17 -5.88
N CYS A 268 7.38 -4.39 -6.36
CA CYS A 268 8.36 -5.34 -6.89
C CYS A 268 8.29 -5.46 -8.43
N GLU A 269 7.45 -4.67 -9.09
CA GLU A 269 7.17 -4.77 -10.52
C GLU A 269 7.63 -3.50 -11.27
N ASP A 270 6.74 -2.69 -11.84
CA ASP A 270 7.10 -1.72 -12.87
C ASP A 270 8.06 -0.60 -12.43
N SER A 271 8.19 -0.31 -11.13
CA SER A 271 9.11 0.73 -10.64
C SER A 271 10.51 0.21 -10.25
N VAL A 272 10.78 -1.10 -10.40
CA VAL A 272 12.08 -1.71 -10.08
C VAL A 272 12.64 -2.47 -11.28
N ALA A 273 13.96 -2.62 -11.32
CA ALA A 273 14.65 -3.52 -12.23
C ALA A 273 15.30 -4.62 -11.40
N ALA A 274 14.66 -5.80 -11.34
CA ALA A 274 15.18 -6.95 -10.63
C ALA A 274 15.19 -8.15 -11.57
N VAL A 275 16.37 -8.55 -12.03
CA VAL A 275 16.52 -9.48 -13.16
C VAL A 275 17.21 -10.79 -12.79
N ASP A 276 17.77 -10.87 -11.58
CA ASP A 276 18.42 -12.08 -11.07
C ASP A 276 18.14 -12.31 -9.58
N ALA A 277 18.65 -13.44 -9.06
CA ALA A 277 18.48 -13.82 -7.66
C ALA A 277 19.03 -12.79 -6.66
N TYR A 278 20.06 -12.02 -7.02
CA TYR A 278 20.64 -11.00 -6.13
C TYR A 278 19.67 -9.82 -5.99
N ASP A 279 19.13 -9.35 -7.11
CA ASP A 279 18.15 -8.26 -7.11
C ASP A 279 16.88 -8.66 -6.34
N LYS A 280 16.35 -9.86 -6.60
CA LYS A 280 15.18 -10.39 -5.87
C LYS A 280 15.42 -10.47 -4.37
N VAL A 281 16.58 -10.97 -3.95
CA VAL A 281 16.96 -11.02 -2.52
C VAL A 281 17.10 -9.61 -1.92
N GLN A 282 17.58 -8.62 -2.67
CA GLN A 282 17.60 -7.23 -2.21
C GLN A 282 16.18 -6.68 -1.97
N LEU A 283 15.25 -6.91 -2.90
CA LEU A 283 13.84 -6.53 -2.73
C LEU A 283 13.27 -7.20 -1.47
N TYR A 284 13.40 -8.53 -1.37
CA TYR A 284 12.86 -9.30 -0.26
C TYR A 284 13.47 -8.90 1.10
N ARG A 285 14.75 -8.51 1.14
CA ARG A 285 15.38 -8.03 2.39
C ARG A 285 14.79 -6.71 2.86
N ASN A 286 14.47 -5.78 1.96
CA ASN A 286 13.77 -4.55 2.34
C ASN A 286 12.35 -4.85 2.84
N TRP A 287 11.64 -5.79 2.21
CA TRP A 287 10.32 -6.23 2.67
C TRP A 287 10.39 -6.91 4.04
N LEU A 288 11.42 -7.72 4.27
CA LEU A 288 11.71 -8.31 5.58
C LEU A 288 11.94 -7.26 6.64
N GLY A 289 12.71 -6.21 6.34
CA GLY A 289 12.93 -5.09 7.25
C GLY A 289 11.64 -4.35 7.61
N LEU A 290 10.74 -4.16 6.63
CA LEU A 290 9.42 -3.56 6.85
C LEU A 290 8.56 -4.42 7.77
N MET A 291 8.42 -5.72 7.45
CA MET A 291 7.60 -6.65 8.24
C MET A 291 8.19 -6.90 9.63
N LYS A 292 9.52 -6.84 9.78
CA LYS A 292 10.22 -6.86 11.08
C LYS A 292 10.12 -5.54 11.86
N GLY A 293 9.73 -4.45 11.20
CA GLY A 293 9.69 -3.11 11.80
C GLY A 293 11.07 -2.49 12.06
N ASN A 294 12.13 -3.03 11.45
CA ASN A 294 13.52 -2.65 11.70
C ASN A 294 14.27 -2.17 10.45
N LEU A 295 13.57 -1.91 9.34
CA LEU A 295 14.16 -1.29 8.16
C LEU A 295 14.78 0.06 8.54
N GLU A 296 16.02 0.27 8.13
CA GLU A 296 16.72 1.54 8.26
C GLU A 296 17.47 1.89 6.98
N ALA A 297 17.62 3.18 6.70
CA ALA A 297 18.42 3.68 5.59
C ALA A 297 19.31 4.83 6.08
N GLN A 298 20.58 4.79 5.69
CA GLN A 298 21.56 5.83 6.00
C GLN A 298 21.84 6.66 4.74
N PHE A 299 21.84 7.99 4.88
CA PHE A 299 22.22 8.88 3.80
C PHE A 299 22.84 10.17 4.33
N VAL A 300 23.71 10.78 3.52
CA VAL A 300 24.40 12.03 3.86
C VAL A 300 23.56 13.23 3.42
N LYS A 301 23.30 14.16 4.32
CA LYS A 301 22.69 15.47 4.01
C LYS A 301 23.64 16.57 4.49
N GLY A 302 24.38 17.17 3.57
CA GLY A 302 25.45 18.12 3.91
C GLY A 302 26.64 17.40 4.55
N LYS A 303 26.95 17.73 5.81
CA LYS A 303 28.05 17.10 6.58
C LYS A 303 27.56 16.02 7.57
N GLU A 304 26.25 15.81 7.67
CA GLU A 304 25.65 14.90 8.65
C GLU A 304 25.14 13.62 7.99
N THR A 305 25.39 12.48 8.66
CA THR A 305 24.78 11.20 8.31
C THR A 305 23.44 11.08 9.04
N ILE A 306 22.36 10.96 8.28
CA ILE A 306 21.01 10.79 8.81
C ILE A 306 20.64 9.32 8.71
N ILE A 307 20.19 8.75 9.83
CA ILE A 307 19.59 7.41 9.88
C ILE A 307 18.07 7.58 9.91
N ARG A 308 17.38 7.04 8.90
CA ARG A 308 15.93 7.03 8.83
C ARG A 308 15.39 5.66 9.22
N LYS A 309 14.33 5.65 10.03
CA LYS A 309 13.63 4.45 10.55
C LYS A 309 12.12 4.63 10.40
N LEU A 310 11.37 3.55 10.59
CA LEU A 310 9.91 3.58 10.66
C LEU A 310 9.44 4.39 11.89
N ASN A 311 8.45 5.25 11.69
CA ASN A 311 7.87 6.05 12.76
C ASN A 311 7.09 5.14 13.74
N PRO A 312 7.11 5.40 15.05
CA PRO A 312 6.23 4.72 16.00
C PRO A 312 4.77 5.15 15.81
N ASP A 313 3.83 4.47 16.48
CA ASP A 313 2.46 4.95 16.59
C ASP A 313 2.38 6.28 17.33
N ARG A 314 1.35 7.05 17.01
CA ARG A 314 1.08 8.35 17.61
C ARG A 314 0.14 8.16 18.80
N ILE A 315 0.52 8.71 19.95
CA ILE A 315 -0.20 8.58 21.21
C ILE A 315 -0.76 9.94 21.61
N TYR A 316 -2.03 9.97 22.00
CA TYR A 316 -2.77 11.14 22.44
C TYR A 316 -3.55 10.82 23.71
N THR A 317 -3.95 11.86 24.43
CA THR A 317 -5.01 11.78 25.43
C THR A 317 -6.33 12.06 24.75
N SER A 318 -7.31 11.16 24.85
CA SER A 318 -8.64 11.34 24.28
C SER A 318 -9.42 12.44 25.00
N LYS A 319 -10.55 12.85 24.44
CA LYS A 319 -11.50 13.75 25.12
C LYS A 319 -12.06 13.20 26.45
N THR A 320 -12.00 11.87 26.67
CA THR A 320 -12.41 11.21 27.92
C THR A 320 -11.25 11.07 28.91
N GLY A 321 -10.02 11.37 28.50
CA GLY A 321 -8.81 11.22 29.33
C GLY A 321 -8.05 9.90 29.12
N ASP A 322 -8.57 9.00 28.29
CA ASP A 322 -7.95 7.69 28.00
C ASP A 322 -6.82 7.80 26.97
N GLU A 323 -5.98 6.76 26.86
CA GLU A 323 -4.99 6.68 25.78
C GLU A 323 -5.69 6.47 24.43
N LEU A 324 -5.46 7.38 23.49
CA LEU A 324 -5.83 7.25 22.09
C LEU A 324 -4.57 6.98 21.27
N ARG A 325 -4.53 5.85 20.56
CA ARG A 325 -3.40 5.42 19.73
C ARG A 325 -3.80 5.38 18.26
N LEU A 326 -3.06 6.10 17.42
CA LEU A 326 -3.23 6.10 15.97
C LEU A 326 -2.00 5.49 15.30
N PRO A 327 -2.15 4.72 14.21
CA PRO A 327 -0.99 4.17 13.53
C PRO A 327 -0.14 5.30 12.93
N GLY A 328 1.17 5.23 13.15
CA GLY A 328 2.10 6.27 12.71
C GLY A 328 2.58 6.11 11.26
N ARG A 329 2.11 5.07 10.57
CA ARG A 329 2.64 4.62 9.28
C ARG A 329 1.52 4.20 8.35
N SER A 330 1.81 4.25 7.06
CA SER A 330 0.95 3.77 5.99
C SER A 330 0.77 2.26 6.08
N LEU A 331 -0.45 1.77 5.85
CA LEU A 331 -0.71 0.35 5.68
C LEU A 331 -0.11 -0.11 4.35
N LEU A 332 0.74 -1.13 4.42
CA LEU A 332 1.54 -1.58 3.30
C LEU A 332 0.86 -2.72 2.55
N PHE A 333 0.72 -2.51 1.25
CA PHE A 333 0.52 -3.55 0.25
C PHE A 333 1.87 -3.92 -0.34
N ILE A 334 1.99 -5.14 -0.88
CA ILE A 334 3.10 -5.51 -1.76
C ILE A 334 2.57 -5.81 -3.16
N ARG A 335 3.14 -5.17 -4.19
CA ARG A 335 2.83 -5.49 -5.59
C ARG A 335 3.83 -6.51 -6.10
N HIS A 336 3.33 -7.71 -6.42
CA HIS A 336 4.12 -8.75 -7.06
C HIS A 336 4.26 -8.47 -8.54
N VAL A 337 5.18 -9.16 -9.21
CA VAL A 337 5.12 -9.25 -10.68
C VAL A 337 3.87 -10.01 -11.13
N GLY A 338 3.48 -9.82 -12.39
CA GLY A 338 2.37 -10.55 -13.04
C GLY A 338 2.65 -12.04 -13.26
N HIS A 339 2.00 -12.64 -14.26
CA HIS A 339 2.14 -14.08 -14.58
C HIS A 339 3.19 -14.39 -15.65
N LEU A 340 3.69 -13.36 -16.32
CA LEU A 340 4.53 -13.48 -17.52
C LEU A 340 5.97 -13.86 -17.22
N LEU A 341 6.58 -13.24 -16.19
CA LEU A 341 8.01 -13.35 -15.96
C LEU A 341 8.40 -14.70 -15.36
N TYR A 342 9.57 -15.17 -15.77
CA TYR A 342 10.26 -16.34 -15.24
C TYR A 342 11.58 -15.89 -14.64
N THR A 343 12.08 -16.66 -13.68
CA THR A 343 13.32 -16.35 -12.98
C THR A 343 14.18 -17.59 -12.81
N ASP A 344 15.48 -17.39 -12.97
CA ASP A 344 16.52 -18.39 -12.73
C ASP A 344 16.92 -18.48 -11.25
N ALA A 345 16.28 -17.71 -10.35
CA ALA A 345 16.54 -17.80 -8.91
C ALA A 345 16.21 -19.18 -8.34
N ILE A 346 15.28 -19.90 -8.99
CA ILE A 346 15.00 -21.32 -8.77
C ILE A 346 14.83 -21.98 -10.13
N LEU A 347 15.49 -23.12 -10.34
CA LEU A 347 15.25 -24.00 -11.46
C LEU A 347 14.52 -25.26 -10.99
N ASN A 348 13.58 -25.74 -11.81
CA ASN A 348 12.90 -27.00 -11.57
C ASN A 348 13.79 -28.22 -11.91
N ASN A 349 13.23 -29.43 -11.77
CA ASN A 349 13.94 -30.69 -12.05
C ASN A 349 14.46 -30.80 -13.50
N ASP A 350 13.83 -30.09 -14.44
CA ASP A 350 14.21 -30.06 -15.86
C ASP A 350 15.19 -28.92 -16.20
N ASN A 351 15.73 -28.23 -15.18
CA ASN A 351 16.57 -27.02 -15.30
C ASN A 351 15.88 -25.83 -15.98
N GLN A 352 14.55 -25.77 -15.91
CA GLN A 352 13.79 -24.64 -16.41
C GLN A 352 13.54 -23.63 -15.28
N GLU A 353 13.56 -22.35 -15.64
CA GLU A 353 13.12 -21.27 -14.77
C GLU A 353 11.67 -21.45 -14.33
N ILE A 354 11.35 -20.92 -13.15
CA ILE A 354 10.00 -20.97 -12.60
C ILE A 354 9.28 -19.63 -12.79
N PRO A 355 7.93 -19.58 -12.78
CA PRO A 355 7.21 -18.32 -12.81
C PRO A 355 7.57 -17.43 -11.61
N GLU A 356 8.06 -16.23 -11.88
CA GLU A 356 8.51 -15.29 -10.86
C GLU A 356 7.35 -14.84 -9.96
N GLY A 357 6.14 -14.72 -10.50
CA GLY A 357 4.95 -14.40 -9.72
C GLY A 357 4.58 -15.46 -8.65
N ILE A 358 4.98 -16.72 -8.83
CA ILE A 358 4.85 -17.78 -7.82
C ILE A 358 5.92 -17.61 -6.74
N LEU A 359 7.16 -17.32 -7.15
CA LEU A 359 8.26 -17.06 -6.23
C LEU A 359 7.95 -15.86 -5.31
N ASP A 360 7.49 -14.75 -5.89
CA ASP A 360 7.07 -13.57 -5.13
C ASP A 360 6.04 -13.94 -4.07
N ALA A 361 4.97 -14.63 -4.46
CA ALA A 361 3.91 -14.99 -3.54
C ALA A 361 4.40 -15.87 -2.38
N LEU A 362 5.29 -16.83 -2.65
CA LEU A 362 5.88 -17.69 -1.62
C LEU A 362 6.72 -16.87 -0.62
N ILE A 363 7.67 -16.09 -1.14
CA ILE A 363 8.68 -15.43 -0.31
C ILE A 363 8.09 -14.22 0.44
N THR A 364 7.30 -13.38 -0.22
CA THR A 364 6.72 -12.19 0.42
C THR A 364 5.70 -12.56 1.49
N THR A 365 4.94 -13.63 1.30
CA THR A 365 4.00 -14.16 2.30
C THR A 365 4.73 -14.74 3.49
N LEU A 366 5.77 -15.56 3.27
CA LEU A 366 6.60 -16.09 4.35
C LEU A 366 7.18 -14.94 5.20
N ILE A 367 7.65 -13.89 4.55
CA ILE A 367 8.18 -12.70 5.23
C ILE A 367 7.10 -11.96 6.03
N ALA A 368 5.89 -11.82 5.47
CA ALA A 368 4.77 -11.14 6.13
C ALA A 368 4.31 -11.82 7.44
N LEU A 369 4.68 -13.08 7.66
CA LEU A 369 4.46 -13.76 8.95
C LEU A 369 5.13 -13.06 10.12
N HIS A 370 6.23 -12.33 9.89
CA HIS A 370 6.87 -11.53 10.93
C HIS A 370 5.97 -10.41 11.46
N ASP A 371 4.98 -9.97 10.69
CA ASP A 371 3.97 -9.00 11.11
C ASP A 371 2.77 -9.69 11.78
N ILE A 372 2.12 -10.63 11.07
CA ILE A 372 0.83 -11.18 11.51
C ILE A 372 0.93 -12.16 12.69
N ASN A 373 2.08 -12.84 12.86
CA ASN A 373 2.30 -13.74 14.01
C ASN A 373 2.84 -13.01 15.24
N ASP A 374 3.30 -11.76 15.10
CA ASP A 374 3.76 -11.01 16.26
C ASP A 374 2.57 -10.43 17.04
N LYS A 375 2.46 -10.84 18.31
CA LYS A 375 1.38 -10.42 19.22
C LYS A 375 1.83 -9.37 20.26
N ARG A 376 3.05 -8.82 20.14
CA ARG A 376 3.55 -7.76 21.02
C ARG A 376 2.81 -6.45 20.74
N LYS A 377 2.22 -5.86 21.78
CA LYS A 377 1.40 -4.64 21.68
C LYS A 377 2.19 -3.38 21.28
N GLU A 378 3.46 -3.29 21.65
CA GLU A 378 4.29 -2.09 21.44
C GLU A 378 5.07 -2.10 20.11
N ARG A 379 4.92 -3.17 19.32
CA ARG A 379 5.67 -3.31 18.07
C ARG A 379 4.98 -2.54 16.93
N ILE A 380 5.80 -2.03 16.02
CA ILE A 380 5.39 -1.60 14.69
C ILE A 380 4.70 -2.76 13.96
N LYS A 381 3.38 -2.66 13.86
CA LYS A 381 2.54 -3.60 13.11
C LYS A 381 2.04 -2.93 11.82
N ASN A 382 1.93 -3.73 10.76
CA ASN A 382 1.30 -3.36 9.51
C ASN A 382 -0.22 -3.61 9.58
N SER A 383 -0.64 -4.87 9.60
CA SER A 383 -2.07 -5.23 9.66
C SER A 383 -2.55 -5.43 11.10
N ARG A 384 -3.66 -4.80 11.49
CA ARG A 384 -4.29 -5.06 12.80
C ARG A 384 -5.43 -6.07 12.70
N LYS A 385 -5.78 -6.51 11.49
CA LYS A 385 -6.77 -7.55 11.22
C LYS A 385 -6.15 -8.90 10.80
N ASP A 386 -4.82 -9.01 10.90
CA ASP A 386 -4.03 -10.21 10.55
C ASP A 386 -4.21 -10.64 9.07
N SER A 387 -4.24 -9.66 8.16
CA SER A 387 -4.33 -9.83 6.71
C SER A 387 -3.04 -9.42 6.00
N ILE A 388 -2.76 -10.05 4.86
CA ILE A 388 -1.63 -9.70 3.99
C ILE A 388 -2.20 -9.16 2.69
N TYR A 389 -1.79 -7.96 2.30
CA TYR A 389 -2.36 -7.25 1.16
C TYR A 389 -1.44 -7.30 -0.05
N ILE A 390 -1.87 -8.01 -1.10
CA ILE A 390 -1.08 -8.24 -2.31
C ILE A 390 -1.77 -7.57 -3.49
N VAL A 391 -1.06 -6.73 -4.23
CA VAL A 391 -1.50 -6.25 -5.55
C VAL A 391 -1.04 -7.25 -6.60
N LYS A 392 -1.97 -7.72 -7.44
CA LYS A 392 -1.64 -8.59 -8.57
C LYS A 392 -1.88 -7.86 -9.89
N PRO A 393 -0.80 -7.49 -10.62
CA PRO A 393 -0.90 -6.74 -11.86
C PRO A 393 -1.00 -7.68 -13.08
N LYS A 394 -1.31 -7.08 -14.24
CA LYS A 394 -1.20 -7.64 -15.60
C LYS A 394 -1.89 -8.99 -15.77
N GLN A 395 -3.04 -9.13 -15.12
CA GLN A 395 -3.90 -10.30 -15.24
C GLN A 395 -4.83 -10.10 -16.43
N HIS A 396 -5.03 -11.12 -17.25
CA HIS A 396 -5.94 -11.09 -18.38
C HIS A 396 -7.16 -11.97 -18.09
N GLY A 397 -8.26 -11.39 -17.65
CA GLY A 397 -9.54 -12.08 -17.51
C GLY A 397 -9.66 -13.00 -16.28
N PRO A 398 -10.84 -13.61 -16.08
CA PRO A 398 -11.20 -14.27 -14.83
C PRO A 398 -10.35 -15.51 -14.52
N GLU A 399 -9.96 -16.28 -15.53
CA GLU A 399 -9.19 -17.51 -15.34
C GLU A 399 -7.83 -17.26 -14.67
N GLU A 400 -7.16 -16.15 -15.03
CA GLU A 400 -5.89 -15.76 -14.41
C GLU A 400 -6.05 -15.18 -12.99
N VAL A 401 -7.23 -14.62 -12.71
CA VAL A 401 -7.61 -14.16 -11.37
C VAL A 401 -7.92 -15.35 -10.47
N ALA A 402 -8.63 -16.34 -10.99
CA ALA A 402 -8.85 -17.63 -10.32
C ALA A 402 -7.54 -18.35 -10.01
N PHE A 403 -6.60 -18.37 -10.98
CA PHE A 403 -5.25 -18.92 -10.76
C PHE A 403 -4.53 -18.25 -9.59
N THR A 404 -4.63 -16.92 -9.46
CA THR A 404 -4.03 -16.21 -8.32
C THR A 404 -4.69 -16.58 -6.99
N SER A 405 -6.03 -16.66 -6.98
CA SER A 405 -6.79 -17.13 -5.80
C SER A 405 -6.36 -18.54 -5.38
N ASN A 406 -6.12 -19.41 -6.36
CA ASN A 406 -5.63 -20.78 -6.16
C ASN A 406 -4.18 -20.82 -5.66
N LEU A 407 -3.28 -20.00 -6.21
CA LEU A 407 -1.92 -19.86 -5.71
C LEU A 407 -1.92 -19.43 -4.23
N PHE A 408 -2.70 -18.42 -3.88
CA PHE A 408 -2.81 -17.95 -2.50
C PHE A 408 -3.36 -19.03 -1.57
N ALA A 409 -4.35 -19.78 -2.04
CA ALA A 409 -4.89 -20.93 -1.33
C ALA A 409 -3.84 -21.98 -0.96
N HIS A 410 -2.96 -22.33 -1.89
CA HIS A 410 -1.89 -23.30 -1.65
C HIS A 410 -0.86 -22.77 -0.64
N ILE A 411 -0.50 -21.49 -0.76
CA ILE A 411 0.45 -20.83 0.16
C ILE A 411 -0.13 -20.74 1.57
N GLU A 412 -1.42 -20.44 1.71
CA GLU A 412 -2.10 -20.43 3.01
C GLU A 412 -2.04 -21.81 3.69
N VAL A 413 -2.25 -22.89 2.94
CA VAL A 413 -2.13 -24.26 3.47
C VAL A 413 -0.69 -24.56 3.88
N LEU A 414 0.30 -24.25 3.03
CA LEU A 414 1.73 -24.43 3.32
C LEU A 414 2.14 -23.73 4.62
N LEU A 415 1.73 -22.46 4.76
CA LEU A 415 2.12 -21.62 5.89
C LEU A 415 1.15 -21.72 7.08
N LYS A 416 0.18 -22.63 7.01
CA LYS A 416 -0.84 -22.88 8.05
C LYS A 416 -1.63 -21.63 8.43
N LEU A 417 -1.92 -20.79 7.44
CA LEU A 417 -2.72 -19.59 7.59
C LEU A 417 -4.21 -19.91 7.45
N PRO A 418 -5.09 -19.19 8.17
CA PRO A 418 -6.52 -19.22 7.88
C PRO A 418 -6.79 -18.96 6.40
N ARG A 419 -7.82 -19.62 5.86
CA ARG A 419 -8.27 -19.38 4.49
C ARG A 419 -8.60 -17.90 4.32
N TYR A 420 -8.15 -17.33 3.19
CA TYR A 420 -8.34 -15.92 2.85
C TYR A 420 -7.50 -14.93 3.66
N THR A 421 -6.49 -15.34 4.44
CA THR A 421 -5.50 -14.40 5.00
C THR A 421 -4.83 -13.53 3.93
N LEU A 422 -4.52 -14.12 2.76
CA LEU A 422 -3.98 -13.40 1.61
C LEU A 422 -5.09 -12.68 0.85
N LYS A 423 -5.05 -11.35 0.89
CA LYS A 423 -5.98 -10.44 0.22
C LYS A 423 -5.41 -9.99 -1.13
N ILE A 424 -6.29 -9.74 -2.10
CA ILE A 424 -5.91 -9.36 -3.46
C ILE A 424 -6.45 -7.98 -3.84
N GLY A 425 -5.56 -7.12 -4.34
CA GLY A 425 -5.91 -5.97 -5.16
C GLY A 425 -5.78 -6.31 -6.63
N ILE A 426 -6.85 -6.15 -7.40
CA ILE A 426 -6.84 -6.38 -8.85
C ILE A 426 -6.49 -5.07 -9.55
N MET A 427 -5.50 -5.12 -10.44
CA MET A 427 -5.29 -4.06 -11.42
C MET A 427 -6.18 -4.30 -12.65
N ASP A 428 -7.10 -3.39 -12.93
CA ASP A 428 -7.84 -3.32 -14.18
C ASP A 428 -7.01 -2.50 -15.20
N GLU A 429 -6.01 -3.15 -15.76
CA GLU A 429 -5.02 -2.55 -16.67
C GLU A 429 -4.80 -3.35 -17.96
N GLU A 430 -5.51 -4.48 -18.10
CA GLU A 430 -5.46 -5.31 -19.29
C GLU A 430 -6.85 -5.42 -19.89
N ARG A 431 -6.97 -5.19 -21.21
CA ARG A 431 -8.27 -5.10 -21.88
C ARG A 431 -9.16 -6.31 -21.64
N ARG A 432 -8.60 -7.52 -21.56
CA ARG A 432 -9.36 -8.77 -21.29
C ARG A 432 -9.91 -8.81 -19.86
N THR A 433 -9.26 -8.15 -18.90
CA THR A 433 -9.80 -7.93 -17.56
C THR A 433 -10.90 -6.88 -17.58
N THR A 434 -10.68 -5.71 -18.18
CA THR A 434 -11.67 -4.62 -18.22
C THR A 434 -13.02 -5.07 -18.76
N VAL A 435 -13.02 -5.78 -19.89
CA VAL A 435 -14.27 -6.22 -20.53
C VAL A 435 -14.98 -7.35 -19.78
N ASN A 436 -14.27 -8.04 -18.87
CA ASN A 436 -14.72 -9.17 -18.07
C ASN A 436 -14.58 -8.92 -16.54
N LEU A 437 -14.53 -7.66 -16.11
CA LEU A 437 -14.13 -7.28 -14.74
C LEU A 437 -15.04 -7.92 -13.68
N THR A 438 -16.34 -7.95 -13.96
CA THR A 438 -17.34 -8.58 -13.09
C THR A 438 -17.05 -10.07 -12.86
N ALA A 439 -16.68 -10.81 -13.91
CA ALA A 439 -16.26 -12.21 -13.77
C ALA A 439 -14.95 -12.33 -12.96
N CYS A 440 -13.97 -11.44 -13.18
CA CYS A 440 -12.73 -11.40 -12.42
C CYS A 440 -12.98 -11.22 -10.91
N ILE A 441 -13.88 -10.31 -10.55
CA ILE A 441 -14.26 -10.07 -9.15
C ILE A 441 -14.87 -11.33 -8.51
N ARG A 442 -15.67 -12.13 -9.25
CA ARG A 442 -16.28 -13.36 -8.70
C ARG A 442 -15.23 -14.36 -8.22
N GLU A 443 -14.15 -14.52 -8.98
CA GLU A 443 -13.08 -15.50 -8.70
C GLU A 443 -12.31 -15.20 -7.41
N VAL A 444 -12.41 -13.96 -6.91
CA VAL A 444 -11.75 -13.50 -5.69
C VAL A 444 -12.68 -12.74 -4.75
N LYS A 445 -14.00 -12.99 -4.80
CA LYS A 445 -15.00 -12.28 -4.00
C LYS A 445 -14.77 -12.33 -2.48
N ASP A 446 -14.00 -13.31 -1.99
CA ASP A 446 -13.67 -13.49 -0.58
C ASP A 446 -12.27 -12.95 -0.21
N ARG A 447 -11.49 -12.50 -1.21
CA ARG A 447 -10.12 -11.96 -1.07
C ARG A 447 -9.99 -10.50 -1.51
N LEU A 448 -10.90 -10.02 -2.37
CA LEU A 448 -10.79 -8.72 -3.03
C LEU A 448 -10.80 -7.58 -2.02
N VAL A 449 -9.80 -6.71 -2.10
CA VAL A 449 -9.67 -5.52 -1.24
C VAL A 449 -9.60 -4.21 -2.01
N PHE A 450 -9.25 -4.22 -3.29
CA PHE A 450 -9.46 -3.07 -4.18
C PHE A 450 -9.47 -3.48 -5.66
N ILE A 451 -10.04 -2.60 -6.49
CA ILE A 451 -9.85 -2.55 -7.94
C ILE A 451 -9.24 -1.20 -8.29
N ASN A 452 -8.25 -1.17 -9.17
CA ASN A 452 -7.60 0.07 -9.59
C ASN A 452 -7.42 0.08 -11.11
N THR A 453 -7.82 1.18 -11.75
CA THR A 453 -7.60 1.39 -13.19
C THR A 453 -6.15 1.82 -13.44
N GLY A 454 -5.31 0.87 -13.86
CA GLY A 454 -3.95 1.16 -14.32
C GLY A 454 -3.98 1.73 -15.74
N PHE A 455 -4.42 2.99 -15.83
CA PHE A 455 -4.80 3.67 -17.07
C PHE A 455 -3.63 4.05 -17.98
#